data_AF-A0A9P5ZTM0-F1
#
_entry.id   AF-A0A9P5ZTM0-F1
#
_cell.length_a   1.000
_cell.length_b   1.000
_cell.length_c   1.000
_cell.angle_alpha   90.00
_cell.angle_beta   90.00
_cell.angle_gamma   90.00
#
_symmetry.space_group_name_H-M   'P 1'
#
loop_
_entity.id
_entity.type
_entity.pdbx_description
1 polymer ?
#
loop_
_entity_poly.entity_id
_entity_poly.type
_entity_poly.pdbx_seq_one_letter_code
_entity_poly.pdbx_strand_id
1 'polypeptide(L)'
;MSPDTPLLDLAPASYPSPALDSSKPIAPPPRRKSTATGTRKNITPDTLVPLDAPTQPRKYITPSVTSRKEVPATFLRKRGRSQAFNDDDEMLEDAPGPNATEKEQIEWKRRQNTLAARKSRKRKLEHQQQLEDQVQALSSDREKWKTRALMLQNMLHSHGIPFAQFED
;
A
#
# COMPACT_ATOMS: atom_id res chain seq x y z
N MET A 1 10.23 -14.82 -50.45
CA MET A 1 8.77 -14.86 -50.60
C MET A 1 8.18 -14.39 -49.28
N SER A 2 7.55 -13.23 -49.25
CA SER A 2 6.91 -12.65 -48.06
C SER A 2 5.39 -12.63 -48.29
N PRO A 3 4.54 -12.92 -47.29
CA PRO A 3 3.09 -12.82 -47.47
C PRO A 3 2.59 -11.39 -47.27
N ASP A 4 1.70 -10.96 -48.16
CA ASP A 4 0.95 -9.70 -48.12
C ASP A 4 0.00 -9.63 -46.91
N THR A 5 -0.15 -8.42 -46.35
CA THR A 5 -1.15 -8.12 -45.31
C THR A 5 -2.29 -7.29 -45.93
N PRO A 6 -3.58 -7.65 -45.73
CA PRO A 6 -4.67 -6.86 -46.27
C PRO A 6 -4.91 -5.61 -45.41
N LEU A 7 -4.94 -4.46 -46.09
CA LEU A 7 -5.28 -3.14 -45.57
C LEU A 7 -6.77 -3.10 -45.18
N LEU A 8 -7.09 -2.90 -43.90
CA LEU A 8 -8.47 -2.67 -43.44
C LEU A 8 -8.84 -1.19 -43.61
N ASP A 9 -9.80 -0.96 -44.50
CA ASP A 9 -10.42 0.33 -44.83
C ASP A 9 -11.26 0.84 -43.64
N LEU A 10 -10.91 2.02 -43.12
CA LEU A 10 -11.63 2.69 -42.02
C LEU A 10 -12.68 3.64 -42.62
N ALA A 11 -13.89 3.14 -42.84
CA ALA A 11 -15.03 4.00 -43.11
C ALA A 11 -15.45 4.75 -41.82
N PRO A 12 -15.66 6.08 -41.84
CA PRO A 12 -16.16 6.80 -40.69
C PRO A 12 -17.68 6.59 -40.56
N ALA A 13 -18.08 5.78 -39.58
CA ALA A 13 -19.48 5.67 -39.18
C ALA A 13 -19.93 6.97 -38.49
N SER A 14 -20.79 7.73 -39.16
CA SER A 14 -21.48 8.89 -38.60
C SER A 14 -22.52 8.44 -37.58
N TYR A 15 -22.25 8.61 -36.28
CA TYR A 15 -23.27 8.51 -35.23
C TYR A 15 -23.55 9.90 -34.65
N PRO A 16 -24.82 10.34 -34.57
CA PRO A 16 -25.16 11.60 -33.91
C PRO A 16 -25.13 11.41 -32.39
N SER A 17 -24.22 12.11 -31.70
CA SER A 17 -24.20 12.20 -30.23
C SER A 17 -25.25 13.20 -29.74
N PRO A 18 -26.01 12.91 -28.66
CA PRO A 18 -26.93 13.88 -28.09
C PRO A 18 -26.13 14.97 -27.36
N ALA A 19 -26.30 16.22 -27.79
CA ALA A 19 -25.74 17.38 -27.11
C ALA A 19 -26.45 17.58 -25.77
N LEU A 20 -25.73 17.43 -24.66
CA LEU A 20 -26.17 17.90 -23.35
C LEU A 20 -25.88 19.41 -23.25
N ASP A 21 -26.94 20.16 -22.98
CA ASP A 21 -26.98 21.60 -22.83
C ASP A 21 -26.01 22.09 -21.73
N SER A 22 -25.25 23.13 -22.04
CA SER A 22 -24.16 23.66 -21.23
C SER A 22 -24.72 24.63 -20.19
N SER A 23 -25.09 24.11 -19.02
CA SER A 23 -25.23 24.92 -17.81
C SER A 23 -24.00 24.71 -16.91
N LYS A 24 -23.22 25.79 -16.76
CA LYS A 24 -21.98 25.92 -15.96
C LYS A 24 -21.86 24.98 -14.75
N PRO A 25 -20.82 24.14 -14.64
CA PRO A 25 -20.50 23.50 -13.38
C PRO A 25 -19.79 24.50 -12.45
N ILE A 26 -20.35 24.67 -11.26
CA ILE A 26 -19.73 25.32 -10.10
C ILE A 26 -18.35 24.70 -9.86
N ALA A 27 -17.31 25.53 -9.81
CA ALA A 27 -15.95 25.08 -9.52
C ALA A 27 -15.91 24.42 -8.12
N PRO A 28 -15.38 23.18 -7.98
CA PRO A 28 -15.25 22.55 -6.68
C PRO A 28 -14.29 23.36 -5.79
N PRO A 29 -14.53 23.41 -4.46
CA PRO A 29 -13.64 24.12 -3.54
C PRO A 29 -12.21 23.57 -3.65
N PRO A 30 -11.18 24.42 -3.45
CA PRO A 30 -9.79 23.99 -3.58
C PRO A 30 -9.52 22.85 -2.59
N ARG A 31 -9.37 21.63 -3.11
CA ARG A 31 -8.98 20.48 -2.31
C ARG A 31 -7.60 20.78 -1.75
N ARG A 32 -7.53 20.93 -0.41
CA ARG A 32 -6.24 20.96 0.29
C ARG A 32 -5.46 19.73 -0.14
N LYS A 33 -4.36 19.94 -0.85
CA LYS A 33 -3.44 18.86 -1.25
C LYS A 33 -2.82 18.34 0.05
N SER A 34 -3.46 17.34 0.66
CA SER A 34 -2.85 16.65 1.79
C SER A 34 -1.59 15.99 1.27
N THR A 35 -0.45 16.29 1.89
CA THR A 35 0.79 15.53 1.67
C THR A 35 0.44 14.05 1.85
N ALA A 36 0.64 13.27 0.80
CA ALA A 36 0.17 11.90 0.76
C ALA A 36 1.12 11.01 1.58
N THR A 37 0.90 10.94 2.91
CA THR A 37 1.68 10.08 3.81
C THR A 37 1.32 8.59 3.67
N GLY A 38 0.44 8.23 2.73
CA GLY A 38 0.03 6.83 2.49
C GLY A 38 -0.88 6.22 3.57
N THR A 39 -1.05 6.89 4.71
CA THR A 39 -1.93 6.55 5.84
C THR A 39 -2.86 7.73 6.16
N ARG A 40 -4.04 7.45 6.76
CA ARG A 40 -4.92 8.53 7.23
C ARG A 40 -4.35 9.12 8.52
N LYS A 41 -4.65 10.39 8.79
CA LYS A 41 -4.22 11.08 10.01
C LYS A 41 -4.74 10.34 11.25
N ASN A 42 -3.89 10.21 12.27
CA ASN A 42 -4.20 9.62 13.59
C ASN A 42 -4.58 8.12 13.56
N ILE A 43 -4.13 7.37 12.56
CA ILE A 43 -4.27 5.90 12.55
C ILE A 43 -3.05 5.27 13.22
N THR A 44 -3.29 4.43 14.23
CA THR A 44 -2.30 3.59 14.93
C THR A 44 -2.49 2.12 14.53
N PRO A 45 -1.50 1.23 14.74
CA PRO A 45 -1.64 -0.17 14.32
C PRO A 45 -2.76 -0.88 15.09
N ASP A 46 -3.08 -0.41 16.30
CA ASP A 46 -4.18 -0.93 17.13
C ASP A 46 -5.56 -0.46 16.65
N THR A 47 -5.65 0.71 16.00
CA THR A 47 -6.91 1.20 15.40
C THR A 47 -7.24 0.51 14.07
N LEU A 48 -6.32 -0.28 13.52
CA LEU A 48 -6.55 -1.05 12.32
C LEU A 48 -7.50 -2.21 12.59
N VAL A 49 -8.20 -2.67 11.55
CA VAL A 49 -9.04 -3.86 11.65
C VAL A 49 -8.17 -5.06 12.07
N PRO A 50 -8.44 -5.72 13.21
CA PRO A 50 -7.66 -6.85 13.68
C PRO A 50 -7.61 -8.00 12.66
N LEU A 51 -6.58 -8.84 12.76
CA LEU A 51 -6.46 -10.03 11.90
C LEU A 51 -7.63 -10.98 12.13
N ASP A 52 -8.03 -11.18 13.39
CA ASP A 52 -9.11 -12.09 13.78
C ASP A 52 -10.52 -11.55 13.48
N ALA A 53 -10.64 -10.30 13.04
CA ALA A 53 -11.94 -9.71 12.76
C ALA A 53 -12.63 -10.45 11.59
N PRO A 54 -13.91 -10.82 11.71
CA PRO A 54 -14.62 -11.56 10.67
C PRO A 54 -14.52 -10.90 9.28
N THR A 55 -14.37 -11.70 8.23
CA THR A 55 -14.44 -11.23 6.84
C THR A 55 -15.88 -11.32 6.33
N GLN A 56 -16.42 -10.23 5.81
CA GLN A 56 -17.78 -10.21 5.29
C GLN A 56 -17.85 -10.85 3.89
N PRO A 57 -18.81 -11.75 3.62
CA PRO A 57 -19.01 -12.31 2.29
C PRO A 57 -19.55 -11.24 1.32
N ARG A 58 -19.22 -11.35 0.03
CA ARG A 58 -19.68 -10.43 -1.01
C ARG A 58 -20.90 -11.00 -1.72
N LYS A 59 -22.03 -10.28 -1.69
CA LYS A 59 -23.23 -10.64 -2.45
C LYS A 59 -23.14 -10.10 -3.88
N TYR A 60 -23.09 -10.99 -4.86
CA TYR A 60 -23.09 -10.63 -6.28
C TYR A 60 -24.51 -10.63 -6.81
N ILE A 61 -24.99 -9.45 -7.25
CA ILE A 61 -26.27 -9.33 -7.97
C ILE A 61 -26.06 -9.67 -9.45
N THR A 62 -24.91 -9.26 -10.01
CA THR A 62 -24.48 -9.59 -11.36
C THR A 62 -23.24 -10.51 -11.30
N PRO A 63 -23.06 -11.42 -12.28
CA PRO A 63 -21.86 -12.25 -12.33
C PRO A 63 -20.63 -11.34 -12.36
N SER A 64 -19.64 -11.64 -11.51
CA SER A 64 -18.47 -10.77 -11.43
C SER A 64 -17.78 -10.72 -12.80
N VAL A 65 -17.56 -9.52 -13.34
CA VAL A 65 -16.97 -9.30 -14.67
C VAL A 65 -15.59 -9.95 -14.79
N THR A 66 -14.90 -10.14 -13.67
CA THR A 66 -13.60 -10.80 -13.58
C THR A 66 -13.68 -12.32 -13.37
N SER A 67 -14.88 -12.90 -13.25
CA SER A 67 -15.10 -14.35 -13.03
C SER A 67 -14.83 -15.20 -14.26
N ARG A 68 -14.85 -14.61 -15.46
CA ARG A 68 -14.68 -15.32 -16.73
C ARG A 68 -13.20 -15.51 -17.09
N LYS A 69 -12.47 -16.30 -16.31
CA LYS A 69 -11.28 -16.97 -16.81
C LYS A 69 -11.23 -18.35 -16.17
N GLU A 70 -11.39 -19.38 -17.00
CA GLU A 70 -10.81 -20.69 -16.73
C GLU A 70 -9.43 -20.46 -16.12
N VAL A 71 -9.21 -21.14 -15.00
CA VAL A 71 -8.12 -20.92 -14.07
C VAL A 71 -6.82 -20.68 -14.86
N PRO A 72 -6.22 -19.48 -14.83
CA PRO A 72 -5.03 -19.18 -15.62
C PRO A 72 -3.97 -20.26 -15.41
N ALA A 73 -3.30 -20.74 -16.47
CA ALA A 73 -2.33 -21.84 -16.43
C ALA A 73 -1.21 -21.69 -15.37
N THR A 74 -1.04 -20.49 -14.81
CA THR A 74 -0.19 -20.20 -13.65
C THR A 74 -0.66 -20.86 -12.33
N PHE A 75 -1.92 -21.29 -12.24
CA PHE A 75 -2.45 -22.06 -11.11
C PHE A 75 -2.07 -23.55 -11.14
N LEU A 76 -1.80 -24.12 -12.32
CA LEU A 76 -1.33 -25.51 -12.46
C LEU A 76 0.17 -25.66 -12.15
N ARG A 77 0.96 -24.57 -12.19
CA ARG A 77 2.43 -24.61 -12.11
C ARG A 77 3.05 -23.99 -10.86
N LYS A 78 2.35 -23.92 -9.73
CA LYS A 78 2.91 -23.28 -8.52
C LYS A 78 2.90 -24.17 -7.28
N ARG A 79 3.77 -25.19 -7.29
CA ARG A 79 4.27 -25.85 -6.08
C ARG A 79 5.78 -25.55 -6.03
N GLY A 80 6.21 -24.61 -5.19
CA GLY A 80 7.64 -24.30 -5.07
C GLY A 80 8.01 -22.96 -4.41
N ARG A 81 7.09 -21.98 -4.30
CA ARG A 81 7.42 -20.66 -3.71
C ARG A 81 6.88 -20.45 -2.28
N SER A 82 6.11 -21.37 -1.72
CA SER A 82 5.61 -21.26 -0.35
C SER A 82 6.65 -21.64 0.71
N GLN A 83 7.65 -22.48 0.40
CA GLN A 83 8.65 -22.89 1.41
C GLN A 83 9.67 -21.81 1.83
N ALA A 84 9.76 -20.67 1.13
CA ALA A 84 10.80 -19.67 1.40
C ALA A 84 10.40 -18.59 2.41
N PHE A 85 9.12 -18.52 2.80
CA PHE A 85 8.62 -17.56 3.78
C PHE A 85 7.85 -18.36 4.83
N ASN A 86 8.56 -18.81 5.86
CA ASN A 86 8.06 -19.56 7.01
C ASN A 86 7.21 -18.67 7.93
N ASP A 87 6.21 -18.03 7.36
CA ASP A 87 5.26 -17.12 8.02
C ASP A 87 3.87 -17.80 8.03
N ASP A 88 3.89 -19.14 8.08
CA ASP A 88 2.81 -20.09 7.85
C ASP A 88 1.96 -20.41 9.09
N ASP A 89 2.19 -19.76 10.25
CA ASP A 89 1.61 -20.24 11.52
C ASP A 89 0.28 -19.58 11.95
N GLU A 90 -0.25 -18.58 11.25
CA GLU A 90 -1.48 -17.87 11.68
C GLU A 90 -2.63 -17.83 10.66
N MET A 91 -2.49 -18.47 9.50
CA MET A 91 -3.50 -18.39 8.42
C MET A 91 -4.03 -19.75 7.98
N LEU A 92 -4.19 -20.64 8.95
CA LEU A 92 -4.77 -21.97 8.81
C LEU A 92 -6.31 -21.90 8.72
N GLU A 93 -6.84 -21.24 7.69
CA GLU A 93 -8.11 -21.70 7.16
C GLU A 93 -7.83 -22.72 6.08
N ASP A 94 -8.17 -23.97 6.39
CA ASP A 94 -8.03 -25.12 5.51
C ASP A 94 -8.45 -24.73 4.10
N ALA A 95 -7.53 -24.96 3.16
CA ALA A 95 -7.82 -24.71 1.77
C ALA A 95 -9.07 -25.51 1.37
N PRO A 96 -10.01 -24.90 0.62
CA PRO A 96 -11.19 -25.61 0.17
C PRO A 96 -10.75 -26.89 -0.56
N GLY A 97 -11.36 -28.03 -0.19
CA GLY A 97 -10.97 -29.34 -0.70
C GLY A 97 -11.05 -29.44 -2.23
N PRO A 98 -10.50 -30.49 -2.85
CA PRO A 98 -10.42 -30.63 -4.31
C PRO A 98 -11.79 -30.66 -5.01
N ASN A 99 -12.88 -30.92 -4.27
CA ASN A 99 -14.26 -30.92 -4.76
C ASN A 99 -15.01 -29.59 -4.51
N ALA A 100 -14.32 -28.55 -4.03
CA ALA A 100 -14.94 -27.28 -3.71
C ALA A 100 -15.39 -26.52 -4.96
N THR A 101 -16.56 -25.91 -4.87
CA THR A 101 -17.15 -25.13 -5.96
C THR A 101 -16.24 -23.96 -6.31
N GLU A 102 -16.20 -23.53 -7.58
CA GLU A 102 -15.42 -22.36 -8.02
C GLU A 102 -15.67 -21.11 -7.15
N LYS A 103 -16.93 -20.94 -6.70
CA LYS A 103 -17.35 -19.87 -5.79
C LYS A 103 -16.60 -19.91 -4.45
N GLU A 104 -16.48 -21.09 -3.85
CA GLU A 104 -15.80 -21.30 -2.56
C GLU A 104 -14.29 -21.03 -2.69
N GLN A 105 -13.68 -21.47 -3.81
CA GLN A 105 -12.27 -21.18 -4.09
C GLN A 105 -12.01 -19.67 -4.27
N ILE A 106 -12.93 -18.95 -4.91
CA ILE A 106 -12.85 -17.49 -5.07
C ILE A 106 -12.99 -16.80 -3.70
N GLU A 107 -13.93 -17.24 -2.87
CA GLU A 107 -14.15 -16.69 -1.53
C GLU A 107 -12.93 -16.90 -0.62
N TRP A 108 -12.35 -18.11 -0.63
CA TRP A 108 -11.13 -18.40 0.10
C TRP A 108 -9.97 -17.48 -0.32
N LYS A 109 -9.73 -17.32 -1.64
CA LYS A 109 -8.69 -16.39 -2.13
C LYS A 109 -8.94 -14.94 -1.72
N ARG A 110 -10.21 -14.51 -1.68
CA ARG A 110 -10.56 -13.15 -1.23
C ARG A 110 -10.30 -12.98 0.26
N ARG A 111 -10.62 -13.99 1.07
CA ARG A 111 -10.32 -13.98 2.50
C ARG A 111 -8.82 -13.90 2.75
N GLN A 112 -8.05 -14.74 2.07
CA GLN A 112 -6.58 -14.71 2.08
C GLN A 112 -6.03 -13.33 1.71
N ASN A 113 -6.53 -12.72 0.62
CA ASN A 113 -6.12 -11.37 0.23
C ASN A 113 -6.51 -10.29 1.26
N THR A 114 -7.69 -10.41 1.88
CA THR A 114 -8.15 -9.48 2.91
C THR A 114 -7.22 -9.50 4.12
N LEU A 115 -6.85 -10.69 4.58
CA LEU A 115 -5.97 -10.88 5.73
C LEU A 115 -4.53 -10.47 5.42
N ALA A 116 -4.02 -10.83 4.24
CA ALA A 116 -2.73 -10.33 3.76
C ALA A 116 -2.69 -8.79 3.68
N ALA A 117 -3.77 -8.16 3.21
CA ALA A 117 -3.87 -6.71 3.16
C ALA A 117 -3.90 -6.08 4.57
N ARG A 118 -4.57 -6.71 5.54
CA ARG A 118 -4.55 -6.25 6.95
C ARG A 118 -3.13 -6.33 7.53
N LYS A 119 -2.46 -7.49 7.42
CA LYS A 119 -1.07 -7.68 7.86
C LYS A 119 -0.12 -6.69 7.21
N SER A 120 -0.24 -6.48 5.90
CA SER A 120 0.56 -5.50 5.16
C SER A 120 0.37 -4.08 5.67
N ARG A 121 -0.87 -3.64 5.90
CA ARG A 121 -1.15 -2.31 6.44
C ARG A 121 -0.61 -2.15 7.86
N LYS A 122 -0.77 -3.16 8.73
CA LYS A 122 -0.23 -3.19 10.09
C LYS A 122 1.30 -3.02 10.07
N ARG A 123 1.99 -3.91 9.34
CA ARG A 123 3.47 -3.87 9.20
C ARG A 123 3.98 -2.53 8.67
N LYS A 124 3.29 -1.95 7.68
CA LYS A 124 3.70 -0.67 7.09
C LYS A 124 3.60 0.47 8.12
N LEU A 125 2.55 0.45 8.92
CA LEU A 125 2.32 1.46 9.95
C LEU A 125 3.33 1.31 11.10
N GLU A 126 3.57 0.08 11.57
CA GLU A 126 4.60 -0.20 12.58
C GLU A 126 5.99 0.26 12.13
N HIS A 127 6.37 -0.05 10.87
CA HIS A 127 7.64 0.40 10.32
C HIS A 127 7.72 1.93 10.23
N GLN A 128 6.62 2.60 9.89
CA GLN A 128 6.56 4.06 9.89
C GLN A 128 6.78 4.63 11.30
N GLN A 129 6.10 4.07 12.32
CA GLN A 129 6.27 4.49 13.72
C GLN A 129 7.71 4.28 14.17
N GLN A 130 8.30 3.12 13.88
CA GLN A 130 9.70 2.85 14.21
C GLN A 130 10.67 3.88 13.59
N LEU A 131 10.43 4.30 12.35
CA LEU A 131 11.25 5.34 11.71
C LEU A 131 11.06 6.70 12.38
N GLU A 132 9.83 7.07 12.72
CA GLU A 132 9.52 8.31 13.41
C GLU A 132 10.19 8.35 14.80
N ASP A 133 10.15 7.24 15.54
CA ASP A 133 10.82 7.08 16.84
C ASP A 133 12.34 7.19 16.72
N GLN A 134 12.94 6.57 15.69
CA GLN A 134 14.38 6.66 15.45
C GLN A 134 14.82 8.09 15.13
N VAL A 135 14.07 8.79 14.28
CA VAL A 135 14.34 10.20 13.96
C VAL A 135 14.24 11.04 15.22
N GLN A 136 13.22 10.81 16.05
CA GLN A 136 13.07 11.53 17.32
C GLN A 136 14.25 11.25 18.26
N ALA A 137 14.64 9.99 18.45
CA ALA A 137 15.77 9.61 19.29
C ALA A 137 17.08 10.27 18.81
N LEU A 138 17.39 10.14 17.51
CA LEU A 138 18.59 10.73 16.90
C LEU A 138 18.59 12.26 17.00
N SER A 139 17.43 12.91 16.80
CA SER A 139 17.31 14.35 16.97
C SER A 139 17.58 14.77 18.42
N SER A 140 17.07 14.02 19.40
CA SER A 140 17.30 14.29 20.82
C SER A 140 18.77 14.14 21.19
N ASP A 141 19.44 13.13 20.63
CA ASP A 141 20.85 12.88 20.91
C ASP A 141 21.74 13.93 20.25
N ARG A 142 21.42 14.33 19.01
CA ARG A 142 22.06 15.47 18.35
C ARG A 142 21.96 16.73 19.21
N GLU A 143 20.77 17.08 19.71
CA GLU A 143 20.60 18.27 20.55
C GLU A 143 21.34 18.16 21.90
N LYS A 144 21.34 16.99 22.53
CA LYS A 144 22.13 16.75 23.76
C LYS A 144 23.62 16.97 23.52
N TRP A 145 24.17 16.40 22.45
CA TRP A 145 25.59 16.53 22.13
C TRP A 145 25.94 17.96 21.70
N LYS A 146 25.08 18.61 20.92
CA LYS A 146 25.22 20.02 20.56
C LYS A 146 25.26 20.92 21.80
N THR A 147 24.35 20.71 22.75
CA THR A 147 24.30 21.47 24.01
C THR A 147 25.54 21.25 24.87
N ARG A 148 26.06 20.01 24.93
CA ARG A 148 27.31 19.71 25.63
C ARG A 148 28.52 20.36 24.97
N ALA A 149 28.62 20.30 23.64
CA ALA A 149 29.71 20.88 22.87
C ALA A 149 29.76 22.41 23.03
N LEU A 150 28.72 23.12 22.56
CA LEU A 150 27.96 24.05 23.41
C LEU A 150 28.65 24.71 24.61
N MET A 151 28.28 24.13 25.76
CA MET A 151 28.74 24.47 27.08
C MET A 151 30.26 24.37 27.24
N LEU A 152 30.89 23.30 26.74
CA LEU A 152 32.35 23.13 26.83
C LEU A 152 33.09 24.21 26.05
N GLN A 153 32.60 24.54 24.86
CA GLN A 153 33.12 25.64 24.05
C GLN A 153 33.04 26.95 24.82
N ASN A 154 31.90 27.27 25.44
CA ASN A 154 31.74 28.48 26.26
C ASN A 154 32.68 28.49 27.47
N MET A 155 32.91 27.35 28.12
CA MET A 155 33.88 27.23 29.22
C MET A 155 35.30 27.53 28.72
N LEU A 156 35.73 26.92 27.61
CA LEU A 156 37.06 27.17 27.04
C LEU A 156 37.26 28.64 26.67
N HIS A 157 36.27 29.28 26.05
CA HIS A 157 36.29 30.72 25.79
C HIS A 157 36.46 31.53 27.07
N SER A 158 35.71 31.20 28.13
CA SER A 158 35.77 31.93 29.40
C SER A 158 37.15 31.84 30.08
N HIS A 159 37.87 30.73 29.86
CA HIS A 159 39.23 30.51 30.34
C HIS A 159 40.32 31.00 29.36
N GLY A 160 39.93 31.62 28.22
CA GLY A 160 40.88 32.13 27.22
C GLY A 160 41.63 31.05 26.43
N ILE A 161 41.11 29.81 26.41
CA ILE A 161 41.75 28.68 25.72
C ILE A 161 41.22 28.63 24.28
N PRO A 162 42.10 28.67 23.25
CA PRO A 162 41.68 28.54 21.86
C PRO A 162 41.15 27.12 21.60
N PHE A 163 40.06 27.01 20.83
CA PHE A 163 39.50 25.73 20.38
C PHE A 163 39.24 25.78 18.87
N ALA A 164 39.19 24.61 18.24
CA ALA A 164 38.91 24.49 16.81
C ALA A 164 37.41 24.68 16.56
N GLN A 165 37.07 25.67 15.71
CA GLN A 165 35.71 25.88 15.25
C GLN A 165 35.50 25.07 13.97
N PHE A 166 34.47 24.22 13.96
CA PHE A 166 34.07 23.45 12.78
C PHE A 166 32.80 24.10 12.20
N GLU A 167 32.75 24.24 10.87
CA GLU A 167 31.53 24.66 10.16
C GLU A 167 30.54 23.48 10.11
N ASP A 168 29.26 23.77 10.33
CA ASP A 168 28.13 22.81 10.34
C ASP A 168 27.78 22.30 8.93
#